data_AF-A0A0F2DNA4-F1
#
_entry.id   AF-A0A0F2DNA4-F1
#
_cell.length_a   1.000
_cell.length_b   1.000
_cell.length_c   1.000
_cell.angle_alpha   90.00
_cell.angle_beta   90.00
_cell.angle_gamma   90.00
#
_symmetry.space_group_name_H-M   'P 1'
#
loop_
_entity.id
_entity.type
_entity.pdbx_description
1 polymer ?
#
loop_
_entity_poly.entity_id
_entity_poly.type
_entity_poly.pdbx_seq_one_letter_code
_entity_poly.pdbx_strand_id
1 'polypeptide(L)'
;METLQTIETKIDKLIEQNKKDIETTEAELVKANQAISDAQTKLVQAQKEINSEKYVEAKSELWTAERTKEFHEGRLKELTKAPMISYDEYHAMVADIYRLADEEQNNFFTPAEAKLMEVVELGDDAIKAMERVNEVLKKLEKEISKNNEDYKKGKNGGWIMNPLSVLSYSPRNALYGYQYSLKEIVGNFKKGQG
;
A
#
# COMPACT_ATOMS: atom_id res chain seq x y z
N MET A 1 -10.67 1.65 18.66
CA MET A 1 -9.94 2.29 17.54
C MET A 1 -9.99 1.31 16.39
N GLU A 2 -10.37 1.75 15.21
CA GLU A 2 -10.40 0.88 14.04
C GLU A 2 -8.96 0.58 13.59
N THR A 3 -8.69 -0.68 13.26
CA THR A 3 -7.37 -1.17 12.80
C THR A 3 -7.55 -1.91 11.48
N LEU A 4 -6.45 -2.10 10.72
CA LEU A 4 -6.49 -2.89 9.48
C LEU A 4 -7.08 -4.29 9.73
N GLN A 5 -6.65 -4.95 10.81
CA GLN A 5 -7.20 -6.24 11.23
C GLN A 5 -8.71 -6.21 11.49
N THR A 6 -9.22 -5.10 12.04
CA THR A 6 -10.66 -4.95 12.30
C THR A 6 -11.44 -4.79 10.99
N ILE A 7 -10.90 -4.04 10.02
CA ILE A 7 -11.49 -3.87 8.68
C ILE A 7 -11.45 -5.20 7.91
N GLU A 8 -10.31 -5.90 7.92
CA GLU A 8 -10.14 -7.23 7.34
C GLU A 8 -11.18 -8.21 7.90
N THR A 9 -11.33 -8.26 9.23
CA THR A 9 -12.34 -9.11 9.88
C THR A 9 -13.78 -8.77 9.45
N LYS A 10 -14.09 -7.48 9.20
CA LYS A 10 -15.41 -7.09 8.69
C LYS A 10 -15.61 -7.57 7.25
N ILE A 11 -14.60 -7.43 6.39
CA ILE A 11 -14.63 -7.88 5.00
C ILE A 11 -14.82 -9.41 4.95
N ASP A 12 -14.04 -10.17 5.73
CA ASP A 12 -14.15 -11.63 5.78
C ASP A 12 -15.54 -12.09 6.21
N LYS A 13 -16.13 -11.42 7.21
CA LYS A 13 -17.49 -11.72 7.65
C LYS A 13 -18.53 -11.47 6.56
N LEU A 14 -18.40 -10.40 5.77
CA LEU A 14 -19.30 -10.11 4.66
C LEU A 14 -19.18 -11.19 3.56
N ILE A 15 -17.96 -11.59 3.22
CA ILE A 15 -17.68 -12.64 2.23
C ILE A 15 -18.26 -13.97 2.68
N GLU A 16 -17.98 -14.38 3.93
CA GLU A 16 -18.43 -15.66 4.47
C GLU A 16 -19.96 -15.72 4.58
N GLN A 17 -20.60 -14.63 5.01
CA GLN A 17 -22.06 -14.56 5.06
C GLN A 17 -22.68 -14.65 3.66
N ASN A 18 -22.14 -13.92 2.68
CA ASN A 18 -22.65 -13.97 1.30
C ASN A 18 -22.50 -15.39 0.70
N LYS A 19 -21.38 -16.06 0.96
CA LYS A 19 -21.16 -17.44 0.53
C LYS A 19 -22.19 -18.40 1.13
N LYS A 20 -22.45 -18.31 2.44
CA LYS A 20 -23.47 -19.12 3.12
C LYS A 20 -24.88 -18.87 2.58
N ASP A 21 -25.20 -17.61 2.29
CA ASP A 21 -26.50 -17.23 1.72
C ASP A 21 -26.68 -17.79 0.30
N ILE A 22 -25.61 -17.79 -0.51
CA ILE A 22 -25.58 -18.43 -1.83
C ILE A 22 -25.81 -19.93 -1.70
N GLU A 23 -25.03 -20.63 -0.87
CA GLU A 23 -25.16 -22.08 -0.66
C GLU A 23 -26.57 -22.47 -0.20
N THR A 24 -27.16 -21.67 0.71
CA THR A 24 -28.54 -21.88 1.16
C THR A 24 -29.55 -21.66 0.04
N THR A 25 -29.38 -20.60 -0.76
CA THR A 25 -30.28 -20.29 -1.88
C THR A 25 -30.21 -21.35 -2.98
N GLU A 26 -29.02 -21.86 -3.28
CA GLU A 26 -28.83 -22.97 -4.22
C GLU A 26 -29.50 -24.26 -3.74
N ALA A 27 -29.40 -24.58 -2.44
CA ALA A 27 -30.07 -25.73 -1.87
C ALA A 27 -31.61 -25.62 -1.97
N GLU A 28 -32.18 -24.43 -1.73
CA GLU A 28 -33.61 -24.18 -1.92
C GLU A 28 -34.04 -24.26 -3.40
N LEU A 29 -33.18 -23.84 -4.33
CA LEU A 29 -33.42 -24.03 -5.77
C LEU A 29 -33.50 -25.51 -6.15
N VAL A 30 -32.64 -26.36 -5.59
CA VAL A 30 -32.73 -27.82 -5.83
C VAL A 30 -34.07 -28.36 -5.34
N LYS A 31 -34.51 -27.97 -4.13
CA LYS A 31 -35.82 -28.38 -3.59
C LYS A 31 -36.99 -27.89 -4.45
N ALA A 32 -36.95 -26.64 -4.90
CA ALA A 32 -37.98 -26.08 -5.76
C ALA A 32 -38.07 -26.82 -7.10
N ASN A 33 -36.93 -27.14 -7.73
CA ASN A 33 -36.91 -27.92 -8.96
C ASN A 33 -37.46 -29.34 -8.75
N GLN A 34 -37.16 -29.98 -7.61
CA GLN A 34 -37.76 -31.28 -7.27
C GLN A 34 -39.28 -31.18 -7.11
N ALA A 35 -39.78 -30.17 -6.39
CA ALA A 35 -41.21 -29.95 -6.20
C ALA A 35 -41.95 -29.69 -7.53
N ILE A 36 -41.32 -28.97 -8.47
CA ILE A 36 -41.84 -28.80 -9.84
C ILE A 36 -41.99 -30.17 -10.52
N SER A 37 -40.95 -31.02 -10.47
CA SER A 37 -40.97 -32.35 -11.09
C SER A 37 -42.05 -33.26 -10.48
N ASP A 38 -42.20 -33.22 -9.17
CA ASP A 38 -43.20 -34.00 -8.43
C ASP A 38 -44.64 -33.53 -8.78
N ALA A 39 -44.87 -32.21 -8.81
CA ALA A 39 -46.17 -31.64 -9.17
C ALA A 39 -46.53 -31.93 -10.64
N GLN A 40 -45.57 -31.86 -11.55
CA GLN A 40 -45.75 -32.27 -12.95
C GLN A 40 -46.14 -33.74 -13.07
N THR A 41 -45.51 -34.61 -12.28
CA THR A 41 -45.84 -36.05 -12.25
C THR A 41 -47.27 -36.28 -11.73
N LYS A 42 -47.64 -35.61 -10.64
CA LYS A 42 -49.01 -35.64 -10.09
C LYS A 42 -50.05 -35.13 -11.10
N LEU A 43 -49.74 -34.06 -11.84
CA LEU A 43 -50.62 -33.53 -12.90
C LEU A 43 -50.91 -34.58 -13.98
N VAL A 44 -49.87 -35.23 -14.50
CA VAL A 44 -50.01 -36.29 -15.51
C VAL A 44 -50.83 -37.46 -14.97
N GLN A 45 -50.62 -37.84 -13.71
CA GLN A 45 -51.37 -38.92 -13.07
C GLN A 45 -52.85 -38.57 -12.90
N ALA A 46 -53.17 -37.36 -12.40
CA ALA A 46 -54.53 -36.90 -12.24
C ALA A 46 -55.30 -36.82 -13.58
N GLN A 47 -54.60 -36.45 -14.66
CA GLN A 47 -55.16 -36.48 -16.02
C GLN A 47 -55.52 -37.90 -16.47
N LYS A 48 -54.63 -38.87 -16.24
CA LYS A 48 -54.89 -40.28 -16.57
C LYS A 48 -56.06 -40.85 -15.78
N GLU A 49 -56.19 -40.46 -14.52
CA GLU A 49 -57.28 -40.86 -13.63
C GLU A 49 -58.60 -40.11 -13.90
N ILE A 50 -58.58 -39.08 -14.75
CA ILE A 50 -59.72 -38.16 -14.99
C ILE A 50 -60.23 -37.60 -13.64
N ASN A 51 -59.31 -37.27 -12.73
CA ASN A 51 -59.62 -36.78 -11.39
C ASN A 51 -59.39 -35.25 -11.33
N SER A 52 -60.49 -34.49 -11.34
CA SER A 52 -60.45 -33.02 -11.36
C SER A 52 -59.88 -32.41 -10.08
N GLU A 53 -60.16 -32.99 -8.91
CA GLU A 53 -59.67 -32.47 -7.62
C GLU A 53 -58.15 -32.59 -7.52
N LYS A 54 -57.61 -33.79 -7.78
CA LYS A 54 -56.16 -34.02 -7.82
C LYS A 54 -55.47 -33.17 -8.87
N TYR A 55 -56.14 -32.90 -10.00
CA TYR A 55 -55.59 -32.07 -11.06
C TYR A 55 -55.44 -30.60 -10.61
N VAL A 56 -56.45 -30.06 -9.93
CA VAL A 56 -56.41 -28.69 -9.38
C VAL A 56 -55.35 -28.57 -8.29
N GLU A 57 -55.26 -29.55 -7.39
CA GLU A 57 -54.23 -29.60 -6.35
C GLU A 57 -52.83 -29.58 -6.95
N ALA A 58 -52.54 -30.48 -7.89
CA ALA A 58 -51.23 -30.56 -8.54
C ALA A 58 -50.89 -29.30 -9.36
N LYS A 59 -51.88 -28.59 -9.91
CA LYS A 59 -51.67 -27.26 -10.53
C LYS A 59 -51.27 -26.21 -9.50
N SER A 60 -51.92 -26.20 -8.35
CA SER A 60 -51.62 -25.27 -7.27
C SER A 60 -50.21 -25.51 -6.70
N GLU A 61 -49.84 -26.78 -6.51
CA GLU A 61 -48.49 -27.18 -6.12
C GLU A 61 -47.44 -26.73 -7.15
N LEU A 62 -47.70 -26.98 -8.44
CA LEU A 62 -46.79 -26.58 -9.52
C LEU A 62 -46.59 -25.06 -9.52
N TRP A 63 -47.68 -24.29 -9.48
CA TRP A 63 -47.60 -22.83 -9.45
C TRP A 63 -46.80 -22.33 -8.25
N THR A 64 -47.00 -22.93 -7.08
CA THR A 64 -46.27 -22.58 -5.87
C THR A 64 -44.77 -22.86 -6.02
N ALA A 65 -44.42 -24.04 -6.54
CA ALA A 65 -43.03 -24.44 -6.74
C ALA A 65 -42.31 -23.57 -7.79
N GLU A 66 -42.99 -23.21 -8.88
CA GLU A 66 -42.46 -22.30 -9.91
C GLU A 66 -42.18 -20.90 -9.34
N ARG A 67 -43.07 -20.37 -8.49
CA ARG A 67 -42.86 -19.06 -7.85
C ARG A 67 -41.75 -19.08 -6.82
N THR A 68 -41.65 -20.15 -6.03
CA THR A 68 -40.52 -20.35 -5.11
C THR A 68 -39.19 -20.40 -5.87
N LYS A 69 -39.14 -21.09 -7.01
CA LYS A 69 -37.96 -21.11 -7.88
C LYS A 69 -37.58 -19.72 -8.37
N GLU A 70 -38.53 -18.98 -8.95
CA GLU A 70 -38.29 -17.62 -9.47
C GLU A 70 -37.76 -16.67 -8.37
N PHE A 71 -38.32 -16.77 -7.16
CA PHE A 71 -37.83 -16.02 -6.00
C PHE A 71 -36.37 -16.32 -5.69
N HIS A 72 -35.99 -17.60 -5.59
CA HIS A 72 -34.61 -17.97 -5.29
C HIS A 72 -33.65 -17.70 -6.45
N GLU A 73 -34.08 -17.79 -7.72
CA GLU A 73 -33.27 -17.38 -8.87
C GLU A 73 -32.98 -15.87 -8.84
N GLY A 74 -33.99 -15.06 -8.50
CA GLY A 74 -33.84 -13.63 -8.28
C GLY A 74 -32.85 -13.33 -7.15
N ARG A 75 -33.01 -14.01 -6.01
CA ARG A 75 -32.11 -13.85 -4.86
C ARG A 75 -30.67 -14.25 -5.17
N LEU A 76 -30.47 -15.37 -5.86
CA LEU A 76 -29.13 -15.84 -6.26
C LEU A 76 -28.45 -14.83 -7.19
N LYS A 77 -29.21 -14.24 -8.12
CA LYS A 77 -28.70 -13.19 -9.00
C LYS A 77 -28.27 -11.95 -8.21
N GLU A 78 -29.04 -11.54 -7.21
CA GLU A 78 -28.66 -10.44 -6.31
C GLU A 78 -27.38 -10.75 -5.55
N LEU A 79 -27.32 -11.88 -4.84
CA LEU A 79 -26.16 -12.29 -4.03
C LEU A 79 -24.86 -12.43 -4.86
N THR A 80 -24.99 -12.73 -6.15
CA THR A 80 -23.85 -12.94 -7.06
C THR A 80 -23.41 -11.67 -7.77
N LYS A 81 -24.31 -10.70 -8.00
CA LYS A 81 -24.03 -9.54 -8.87
C LYS A 81 -24.16 -8.19 -8.19
N ALA A 82 -24.95 -8.08 -7.13
CA ALA A 82 -25.12 -6.82 -6.41
C ALA A 82 -23.93 -6.61 -5.45
N PRO A 83 -23.47 -5.36 -5.26
CA PRO A 83 -22.53 -5.03 -4.20
C PRO A 83 -23.06 -5.44 -2.83
N MET A 84 -22.20 -6.02 -1.99
CA MET A 84 -22.56 -6.45 -0.62
C MET A 84 -22.73 -5.28 0.36
N ILE A 85 -22.20 -4.11 0.00
CA ILE A 85 -22.25 -2.87 0.79
C ILE A 85 -22.54 -1.69 -0.14
N SER A 86 -22.96 -0.57 0.45
CA SER A 86 -23.21 0.65 -0.31
C SER A 86 -21.92 1.26 -0.88
N TYR A 87 -22.08 2.16 -1.86
CA TYR A 87 -20.97 2.92 -2.44
C TYR A 87 -20.23 3.74 -1.37
N ASP A 88 -20.97 4.39 -0.48
CA ASP A 88 -20.39 5.25 0.56
C ASP A 88 -19.62 4.42 1.59
N GLU A 89 -20.16 3.28 2.03
CA GLU A 89 -19.46 2.37 2.94
C GLU A 89 -18.18 1.81 2.32
N TYR A 90 -18.21 1.46 1.03
CA TYR A 90 -17.03 1.00 0.31
C TYR A 90 -15.93 2.06 0.30
N HIS A 91 -16.25 3.30 -0.07
CA HIS A 91 -15.27 4.38 -0.14
C HIS A 91 -14.77 4.81 1.24
N ALA A 92 -15.62 4.74 2.27
CA ALA A 92 -15.21 4.96 3.65
C ALA A 92 -14.18 3.90 4.08
N MET A 93 -14.42 2.61 3.81
CA MET A 93 -13.43 1.56 4.11
C MET A 93 -12.12 1.76 3.34
N VAL A 94 -12.17 2.15 2.07
CA VAL A 94 -10.96 2.45 1.28
C VAL A 94 -10.16 3.58 1.92
N ALA A 95 -10.82 4.68 2.29
CA ALA A 95 -10.16 5.82 2.93
C ALA A 95 -9.52 5.42 4.26
N ASP A 96 -10.20 4.61 5.08
CA ASP A 96 -9.65 4.12 6.34
C ASP A 96 -8.47 3.16 6.14
N ILE A 97 -8.53 2.27 5.15
CA ILE A 97 -7.40 1.38 4.81
C ILE A 97 -6.18 2.21 4.43
N TYR A 98 -6.33 3.22 3.56
CA TYR A 98 -5.22 4.08 3.15
C TYR A 98 -4.66 4.88 4.31
N ARG A 99 -5.51 5.52 5.10
CA ARG A 99 -5.08 6.26 6.29
C ARG A 99 -4.28 5.36 7.25
N LEU A 100 -4.78 4.17 7.55
CA LEU A 100 -4.11 3.23 8.46
C LEU A 100 -2.79 2.71 7.87
N ALA A 101 -2.72 2.48 6.56
CA ALA A 101 -1.49 2.08 5.89
C ALA A 101 -0.44 3.20 5.92
N ASP A 102 -0.84 4.46 5.71
CA ASP A 102 0.05 5.62 5.81
C ASP A 102 0.55 5.81 7.25
N GLU A 103 -0.33 5.65 8.25
CA GLU A 103 0.05 5.64 9.67
C GLU A 103 1.08 4.55 9.98
N GLU A 104 0.93 3.34 9.43
CA GLU A 104 1.90 2.26 9.58
C GLU A 104 3.24 2.57 8.90
N GLN A 105 3.21 3.13 7.68
CA GLN A 105 4.42 3.56 6.97
C GLN A 105 5.18 4.65 7.72
N ASN A 106 4.47 5.58 8.37
CA ASN A 106 5.07 6.65 9.15
C ASN A 106 5.93 6.15 10.33
N ASN A 107 5.64 4.95 10.86
CA ASN A 107 6.47 4.32 11.89
C ASN A 107 7.86 3.94 11.38
N PHE A 108 8.02 3.70 10.08
CA PHE A 108 9.32 3.42 9.45
C PHE A 108 9.96 4.69 8.91
N PHE A 109 9.14 5.56 8.33
CA PHE A 109 9.59 6.78 7.69
C PHE A 109 10.20 7.77 8.68
N THR A 110 9.52 8.03 9.80
CA THR A 110 9.95 9.03 10.79
C THR A 110 11.35 8.72 11.37
N PRO A 111 11.64 7.48 11.81
CA PRO A 111 12.99 7.14 12.27
C PRO A 111 14.05 7.19 11.16
N ALA A 112 13.68 6.84 9.93
CA ALA A 112 14.62 6.91 8.79
C ALA A 112 15.00 8.36 8.46
N GLU A 113 14.02 9.27 8.46
CA GLU A 113 14.27 10.71 8.28
C GLU A 113 15.21 11.24 9.37
N ALA A 114 14.95 10.91 10.64
CA ALA A 114 15.79 11.34 11.76
C ALA A 114 17.25 10.90 11.59
N LYS A 115 17.48 9.62 11.26
CA LYS A 115 18.83 9.09 10.99
C LYS A 115 19.51 9.78 9.81
N LEU A 116 18.76 10.09 8.77
CA LEU A 116 19.31 10.78 7.61
C LEU A 116 19.74 12.22 7.97
N MET A 117 18.96 12.91 8.80
CA MET A 117 19.33 14.23 9.31
C MET A 117 20.62 14.19 10.14
N GLU A 118 20.81 13.18 11.00
CA GLU A 118 22.08 13.00 11.73
C GLU A 118 23.29 12.87 10.77
N VAL A 119 23.13 12.15 9.66
CA VAL A 119 24.19 12.03 8.64
C VAL A 119 24.45 13.36 7.92
N VAL A 120 23.41 14.17 7.69
CA VAL A 120 23.56 15.51 7.10
C VAL A 120 24.40 16.41 8.01
N GLU A 121 24.15 16.37 9.33
CA GLU A 121 24.90 17.13 10.33
C GLU A 121 26.38 16.71 10.38
N LEU A 122 26.67 15.40 10.34
CA LEU A 122 28.04 14.90 10.20
C LEU A 122 28.72 15.40 8.92
N GLY A 123 27.97 15.54 7.84
CA GLY A 123 28.44 16.15 6.60
C GLY A 123 28.83 17.62 6.78
N ASP A 124 28.02 18.42 7.49
CA ASP A 124 28.32 19.83 7.80
C ASP A 124 29.60 19.93 8.66
N ASP A 125 29.77 19.05 9.65
CA ASP A 125 30.97 19.06 10.49
C ASP A 125 32.24 18.59 9.74
N ALA A 126 32.10 17.66 8.79
CA ALA A 126 33.19 17.25 7.92
C ALA A 126 33.70 18.41 7.03
N ILE A 127 32.79 19.29 6.54
CA ILE A 127 33.17 20.51 5.82
C ILE A 127 33.98 21.41 6.73
N LYS A 128 33.48 21.72 7.94
CA LYS A 128 34.17 22.61 8.89
C LYS A 128 35.57 22.09 9.25
N ALA A 129 35.72 20.77 9.41
CA ALA A 129 37.01 20.15 9.68
C ALA A 129 38.00 20.36 8.53
N MET A 130 37.57 20.15 7.28
CA MET A 130 38.38 20.42 6.09
C MET A 130 38.76 21.91 5.99
N GLU A 131 37.79 22.80 6.18
CA GLU A 131 38.00 24.27 6.14
C GLU A 131 39.03 24.70 7.18
N ARG A 132 38.93 24.20 8.42
CA ARG A 132 39.91 24.48 9.48
C ARG A 132 41.33 24.07 9.10
N VAL A 133 41.52 22.91 8.47
CA VAL A 133 42.84 22.49 7.98
C VAL A 133 43.34 23.44 6.89
N ASN A 134 42.47 23.82 5.95
CA ASN A 134 42.80 24.79 4.89
C ASN A 134 43.19 26.16 5.44
N GLU A 135 42.54 26.64 6.51
CA GLU A 135 42.94 27.88 7.18
C GLU A 135 44.34 27.82 7.79
N VAL A 136 44.69 26.69 8.42
CA VAL A 136 46.04 26.47 8.96
C VAL A 136 47.08 26.41 7.85
N LEU A 137 46.79 25.67 6.76
CA LEU A 137 47.66 25.61 5.59
C LEU A 137 47.86 26.98 4.94
N LYS A 138 46.81 27.78 4.84
CA LYS A 138 46.87 29.16 4.32
C LYS A 138 47.76 30.06 5.20
N LYS A 139 47.70 29.93 6.52
CA LYS A 139 48.61 30.65 7.43
C LYS A 139 50.06 30.20 7.23
N LEU A 140 50.30 28.89 7.05
CA LEU A 140 51.64 28.37 6.79
C LEU A 140 52.21 28.95 5.48
N GLU A 141 51.44 28.94 4.39
CA GLU A 141 51.87 29.47 3.09
C GLU A 141 52.07 31.00 3.13
N LYS A 142 51.09 31.73 3.65
CA LYS A 142 51.10 33.19 3.58
C LYS A 142 51.96 33.84 4.66
N GLU A 143 51.85 33.38 5.91
CA GLU A 143 52.44 34.08 7.05
C GLU A 143 53.81 33.53 7.43
N ILE A 144 54.06 32.23 7.25
CA ILE A 144 55.33 31.61 7.60
C ILE A 144 56.29 31.61 6.41
N SER A 145 55.93 30.99 5.28
CA SER A 145 56.82 30.98 4.11
C SER A 145 56.75 32.26 3.27
N LYS A 146 55.84 33.19 3.58
CA LYS A 146 55.64 34.45 2.83
C LYS A 146 55.40 34.22 1.33
N ASN A 147 54.72 33.12 0.99
CA ASN A 147 54.50 32.65 -0.37
C ASN A 147 55.79 32.43 -1.18
N ASN A 148 56.91 32.15 -0.51
CA ASN A 148 58.18 31.86 -1.18
C ASN A 148 58.09 30.54 -1.96
N GLU A 149 58.43 30.61 -3.26
CA GLU A 149 58.36 29.47 -4.20
C GLU A 149 59.28 28.30 -3.83
N ASP A 150 60.40 28.54 -3.14
CA ASP A 150 61.31 27.48 -2.75
C ASP A 150 60.68 26.51 -1.76
N TYR A 151 59.69 26.98 -0.97
CA TYR A 151 58.90 26.14 -0.07
C TYR A 151 57.82 25.33 -0.80
N LYS A 152 57.59 25.58 -2.09
CA LYS A 152 56.73 24.75 -2.96
C LYS A 152 57.51 23.61 -3.62
N LYS A 153 58.83 23.55 -3.44
CA LYS A 153 59.74 22.53 -3.99
C LYS A 153 60.20 21.55 -2.92
N GLY A 154 60.38 20.30 -3.32
CA GLY A 154 60.95 19.24 -2.51
C GLY A 154 62.45 19.39 -2.37
N LYS A 155 63.06 18.59 -1.49
CA LYS A 155 64.52 18.58 -1.27
C LYS A 155 65.33 18.25 -2.53
N ASN A 156 64.71 17.63 -3.53
CA ASN A 156 65.30 17.32 -4.84
C ASN A 156 65.08 18.44 -5.89
N GLY A 157 64.51 19.58 -5.50
CA GLY A 157 64.18 20.70 -6.38
C GLY A 157 62.90 20.52 -7.21
N GLY A 158 62.26 19.35 -7.16
CA GLY A 158 61.00 19.09 -7.86
C GLY A 158 59.81 19.73 -7.17
N TRP A 159 58.81 20.18 -7.92
CA TRP A 159 57.59 20.77 -7.36
C TRP A 159 56.79 19.75 -6.53
N ILE A 160 56.42 20.11 -5.29
CA ILE A 160 55.54 19.29 -4.44
C ILE A 160 54.07 19.59 -4.75
N MET A 161 53.79 20.78 -5.26
CA MET A 161 52.46 21.23 -5.69
C MET A 161 52.58 22.05 -6.98
N ASN A 162 51.48 22.21 -7.71
CA ASN A 162 51.42 23.13 -8.84
C ASN A 162 51.83 24.55 -8.39
N PRO A 163 52.77 25.23 -9.07
CA PRO A 163 53.23 26.58 -8.70
C PRO A 163 52.10 27.61 -8.54
N LEU A 164 51.03 27.45 -9.33
CA LEU A 164 49.86 28.33 -9.36
C LEU A 164 48.79 27.95 -8.34
N SER A 165 48.97 26.85 -7.60
CA SER A 165 48.04 26.39 -6.59
C SER A 165 48.41 26.89 -5.20
N VAL A 166 47.38 27.12 -4.40
CA VAL A 166 47.46 27.35 -2.95
C VAL A 166 47.54 26.00 -2.25
N LEU A 167 48.22 25.93 -1.12
CA LEU A 167 48.19 24.76 -0.25
C LEU A 167 46.75 24.46 0.20
N SER A 168 46.24 23.29 -0.19
CA SER A 168 44.91 22.84 0.16
C SER A 168 44.90 21.38 0.59
N TYR A 169 43.99 21.07 1.50
CA TYR A 169 43.66 19.74 1.97
C TYR A 169 42.37 19.26 1.30
N SER A 170 42.47 18.07 0.70
CA SER A 170 41.33 17.32 0.18
C SER A 170 41.32 15.94 0.86
N PRO A 171 40.31 15.62 1.69
CA PRO A 171 40.24 14.32 2.34
C PRO A 171 40.00 13.19 1.32
N ARG A 172 40.56 12.01 1.60
CA ARG A 172 40.32 10.80 0.78
C ARG A 172 38.88 10.31 0.88
N ASN A 173 38.28 10.48 2.06
CA ASN A 173 36.88 10.12 2.34
C ASN A 173 36.11 11.41 2.66
N ALA A 174 35.60 12.07 1.63
CA ALA A 174 34.90 13.34 1.74
C ALA A 174 33.39 13.14 1.95
N LEU A 175 32.93 12.92 3.19
CA LEU A 175 31.50 12.78 3.49
C LEU A 175 30.68 13.95 2.95
N TYR A 176 31.23 15.17 3.04
CA TYR A 176 30.60 16.37 2.50
C TYR A 176 30.31 16.32 0.99
N GLY A 177 31.01 15.47 0.23
CA GLY A 177 30.76 15.26 -1.19
C GLY A 177 29.38 14.69 -1.48
N TYR A 178 28.77 14.00 -0.50
CA TYR A 178 27.42 13.44 -0.61
C TYR A 178 26.34 14.37 -0.06
N GLN A 179 26.72 15.51 0.51
CA GLN A 179 25.83 16.33 1.32
C GLN A 179 24.67 16.93 0.51
N TYR A 180 24.92 17.32 -0.74
CA TYR A 180 23.87 17.84 -1.62
C TYR A 180 22.77 16.79 -1.81
N SER A 181 23.15 15.56 -2.18
CA SER A 181 22.21 14.46 -2.38
C SER A 181 21.48 14.08 -1.09
N LEU A 182 22.17 14.08 0.06
CA LEU A 182 21.53 13.82 1.35
C LEU A 182 20.51 14.91 1.72
N LYS A 183 20.84 16.19 1.52
CA LYS A 183 19.93 17.33 1.74
C LYS A 183 18.74 17.29 0.78
N GLU A 184 18.94 16.86 -0.46
CA GLU A 184 17.87 16.68 -1.45
C GLU A 184 16.90 15.56 -1.04
N ILE A 185 17.41 14.41 -0.59
CA ILE A 185 16.59 13.31 -0.09
C ILE A 185 15.76 13.76 1.12
N VAL A 186 16.37 14.43 2.11
CA VAL A 186 15.64 15.01 3.26
C VAL A 186 14.62 16.05 2.79
N GLY A 187 14.95 16.88 1.82
CA GLY A 187 14.04 17.88 1.26
C GLY A 187 12.81 17.26 0.59
N ASN A 188 12.99 16.14 -0.09
CA ASN A 188 11.88 15.40 -0.71
C ASN A 188 11.03 14.68 0.33
N PHE A 189 11.63 14.19 1.42
CA PHE A 189 10.91 13.59 2.53
C PHE A 189 9.93 14.57 3.17
N LYS A 190 10.34 15.82 3.36
CA LYS A 190 9.48 16.89 3.90
C LYS A 190 8.35 17.32 2.95
N LYS A 191 8.53 17.16 1.63
CA LYS A 191 7.51 17.50 0.62
C LYS A 191 6.43 16.43 0.47
N GLY A 192 6.76 15.17 0.74
CA GLY A 192 5.83 14.04 0.66
C GLY A 192 4.89 13.89 1.85
N GLN A 193 5.02 14.74 2.88
CA GLN A 193 4.18 14.76 4.09
C GLN A 193 2.98 15.73 3.99
N GLY A 194 2.75 16.34 2.81
CA GLY A 194 1.68 17.33 2.56
C GLY A 194 0.59 16.82 1.63
#